data_AF-A0A7C5QTN1-F1
#
_entry.id   AF-A0A7C5QTN1-F1
#
_cell.length_a   1.000
_cell.length_b   1.000
_cell.length_c   1.000
_cell.angle_alpha   90.00
_cell.angle_beta   90.00
_cell.angle_gamma   90.00
#
_symmetry.space_group_name_H-M   'P 1'
#
loop_
_entity.id
_entity.type
_entity.pdbx_description
1 polymer ?
#
loop_
_entity_poly.entity_id
_entity_poly.type
_entity_poly.pdbx_seq_one_letter_code
_entity_poly.pdbx_strand_id
1 'polypeptide(L)'
;MAKTLMQFLGVCAALSVTAWCAYAGEVVPQVVIEGKVYQDVRWGPVNQGNVVIFHNRGIKVVPLDKLPAEYQAMLGAPSSSSSPSPSPSASTPAPASVPLPPAAPSEPQGITAMPPLRSSDRDADWEAYNRDRKTKVVLGNKLVSRSSLTSLVGFLGSPARFSDGETLVRGFVLELASRKAGDNGAAAQFSLRPNLWERTGKKVILRDYKPPLEPGGVVHVFAKRVNSADDYDIYEVATEPSYEQWKQLRFTNVNLP
;
A
#
# COMPACT_ATOMS: atom_id res chain seq x y z
N MET A 1 44.06 -33.10 -13.86
CA MET A 1 42.86 -33.85 -13.46
C MET A 1 41.74 -32.83 -13.24
N ALA A 2 41.02 -32.51 -14.31
CA ALA A 2 39.59 -32.82 -14.53
C ALA A 2 38.69 -32.08 -13.52
N LYS A 3 38.33 -30.79 -13.72
CA LYS A 3 37.19 -30.28 -14.50
C LYS A 3 35.90 -31.09 -14.29
N THR A 4 35.11 -30.70 -13.28
CA THR A 4 33.71 -31.14 -13.14
C THR A 4 32.79 -30.00 -13.54
N LEU A 5 32.31 -30.13 -14.78
CA LEU A 5 31.19 -29.41 -15.36
C LEU A 5 29.91 -30.09 -14.85
N MET A 6 29.03 -29.37 -14.17
CA MET A 6 27.67 -29.87 -13.93
C MET A 6 26.65 -28.79 -14.29
N GLN A 7 26.02 -29.04 -15.43
CA GLN A 7 24.75 -28.52 -15.88
C GLN A 7 23.67 -28.73 -14.80
N PHE A 8 22.86 -27.72 -14.54
CA PHE A 8 21.45 -27.95 -14.19
C PHE A 8 20.56 -26.95 -14.93
N LEU A 9 19.85 -27.52 -15.90
CA LEU A 9 18.67 -26.97 -16.54
C LEU A 9 17.52 -26.89 -15.53
N GLY A 10 16.66 -25.89 -15.73
CA GLY A 10 15.21 -26.07 -15.61
C GLY A 10 14.60 -25.71 -14.25
N VAL A 11 13.91 -24.58 -14.22
CA VAL A 11 12.43 -24.50 -14.20
C VAL A 11 12.08 -23.04 -13.92
N CYS A 12 11.72 -22.31 -14.99
CA CYS A 12 11.06 -21.01 -14.89
C CYS A 12 9.60 -21.23 -14.49
N ALA A 13 9.33 -21.31 -13.19
CA ALA A 13 7.97 -21.15 -12.66
C ALA A 13 7.76 -19.67 -12.34
N ALA A 14 7.23 -18.94 -13.32
CA ALA A 14 6.74 -17.58 -13.15
C ALA A 14 5.47 -17.60 -12.29
N LEU A 15 5.64 -17.43 -10.98
CA LEU A 15 4.55 -17.15 -10.05
C LEU A 15 4.62 -15.67 -9.67
N SER A 16 3.98 -14.85 -10.50
CA SER A 16 3.73 -13.43 -10.23
C SER A 16 2.65 -13.31 -9.17
N VAL A 17 3.05 -13.25 -7.89
CA VAL A 17 2.15 -12.87 -6.80
C VAL A 17 2.21 -11.36 -6.64
N THR A 18 1.33 -10.66 -7.35
CA THR A 18 1.04 -9.23 -7.15
C THR A 18 0.35 -9.07 -5.79
N ALA A 19 1.08 -8.53 -4.81
CA ALA A 19 0.50 -8.14 -3.53
C ALA A 19 -0.37 -6.88 -3.74
N TRP A 20 -1.67 -7.09 -3.94
CA TRP A 20 -2.69 -6.05 -3.85
C TRP A 20 -2.72 -5.51 -2.41
N CYS A 21 -2.23 -4.29 -2.19
CA CYS A 21 -2.69 -3.51 -1.05
C CYS A 21 -4.19 -3.28 -1.24
N ALA A 22 -5.00 -4.05 -0.51
CA ALA A 22 -6.45 -3.92 -0.50
C ALA A 22 -6.82 -2.60 0.20
N TYR A 23 -6.76 -1.49 -0.54
CA TYR A 23 -7.67 -0.38 -0.27
C TYR A 23 -9.07 -0.92 -0.50
N ALA A 24 -9.84 -1.11 0.58
CA ALA A 24 -11.24 -1.50 0.56
C ALA A 24 -12.14 -0.35 0.03
N GLY A 25 -11.77 0.20 -1.12
CA GLY A 25 -12.65 0.97 -1.97
C GLY A 25 -13.35 0.03 -2.93
N GLU A 26 -14.57 0.38 -3.31
CA GLU A 26 -15.34 -0.26 -4.37
C GLU A 26 -14.44 -0.48 -5.60
N VAL A 27 -14.37 -1.74 -6.06
CA VAL A 27 -13.64 -2.09 -7.28
C VAL A 27 -14.61 -1.95 -8.43
N VAL A 28 -14.34 -0.98 -9.30
CA VAL A 28 -15.09 -0.81 -10.55
C VAL A 28 -14.51 -1.81 -11.56
N PRO A 29 -15.31 -2.77 -12.08
CA PRO A 29 -14.81 -3.81 -12.98
C PRO A 29 -14.15 -3.23 -14.23
N GLN A 30 -14.72 -2.14 -14.76
CA GLN A 30 -14.24 -1.49 -15.96
C GLN A 30 -14.65 -0.01 -15.99
N VAL A 31 -13.74 0.87 -16.39
CA VAL A 31 -14.03 2.28 -16.68
C VAL A 31 -13.36 2.71 -17.97
N VAL A 32 -14.03 3.55 -18.76
CA VAL A 32 -13.49 4.13 -19.99
C VAL A 32 -13.16 5.59 -19.73
N ILE A 33 -11.89 5.96 -19.85
CA ILE A 33 -11.40 7.33 -19.64
C ILE A 33 -10.67 7.74 -20.92
N GLU A 34 -11.18 8.77 -21.60
CA GLU A 34 -10.64 9.28 -22.89
C GLU A 34 -10.46 8.17 -23.94
N GLY A 35 -11.44 7.26 -24.05
CA GLY A 35 -11.38 6.13 -25.00
C GLY A 35 -10.42 5.01 -24.62
N LYS A 36 -9.73 5.09 -23.47
CA LYS A 36 -8.91 4.00 -22.92
C LYS A 36 -9.70 3.23 -21.87
N VAL A 37 -9.69 1.90 -22.01
CA VAL A 37 -10.34 0.98 -21.07
C VAL A 37 -9.38 0.63 -19.94
N TYR A 38 -9.83 0.83 -18.70
CA TYR A 38 -9.14 0.41 -17.47
C TYR A 38 -9.99 -0.65 -16.78
N GLN A 39 -9.36 -1.70 -16.25
CA GLN A 39 -10.02 -2.82 -15.59
C GLN A 39 -9.59 -2.88 -14.11
N ASP A 40 -10.48 -3.39 -13.27
CA ASP A 40 -10.28 -3.56 -11.83
C ASP A 40 -9.87 -2.25 -11.14
N VAL A 41 -10.59 -1.18 -11.47
CA VAL A 41 -10.24 0.17 -11.05
C VAL A 41 -10.64 0.41 -9.61
N ARG A 42 -9.69 0.88 -8.81
CA ARG A 42 -9.92 1.39 -7.46
C ARG A 42 -9.60 2.87 -7.42
N TRP A 43 -10.47 3.64 -6.80
CA TRP A 43 -10.30 5.08 -6.60
C TRP A 43 -9.34 5.35 -5.46
N GLY A 44 -8.36 6.20 -5.73
CA GLY A 44 -7.41 6.73 -4.77
C GLY A 44 -7.77 8.13 -4.29
N PRO A 45 -6.85 8.80 -3.60
CA PRO A 45 -7.09 10.16 -3.10
C PRO A 45 -7.31 11.14 -4.27
N VAL A 46 -8.26 12.06 -4.05
CA VAL A 46 -8.52 13.20 -4.94
C VAL A 46 -7.71 14.40 -4.42
N ASN A 47 -6.85 14.97 -5.26
CA ASN A 47 -6.04 16.13 -4.94
C ASN A 47 -6.02 17.12 -6.11
N GLN A 48 -6.37 18.39 -5.83
CA GLN A 48 -6.23 19.51 -6.79
C GLN A 48 -6.87 19.21 -8.16
N GLY A 49 -8.09 18.68 -8.18
CA GLY A 49 -8.80 18.37 -9.44
C GLY A 49 -8.26 17.14 -10.18
N ASN A 50 -7.42 16.32 -9.55
CA ASN A 50 -7.00 15.02 -10.08
C ASN A 50 -7.38 13.88 -9.13
N VAL A 51 -7.68 12.71 -9.67
CA VAL A 51 -7.87 11.46 -8.92
C VAL A 51 -6.77 10.47 -9.29
N VAL A 52 -6.25 9.75 -8.30
CA VAL A 52 -5.37 8.60 -8.55
C VAL A 52 -6.24 7.37 -8.79
N ILE A 53 -6.03 6.65 -9.89
CA ILE A 53 -6.66 5.35 -10.15
C ILE A 53 -5.61 4.24 -10.04
N PHE A 54 -5.98 3.17 -9.35
CA PHE A 54 -5.22 1.92 -9.30
C PHE A 54 -5.94 0.91 -10.18
N HIS A 55 -5.26 0.31 -11.16
CA HIS A 55 -5.82 -0.68 -12.08
C HIS A 55 -4.85 -1.83 -12.30
N ASN A 56 -5.27 -2.90 -12.98
CA ASN A 56 -4.46 -4.11 -13.18
C ASN A 56 -3.10 -3.88 -13.89
N ARG A 57 -2.99 -2.82 -14.70
CA ARG A 57 -1.76 -2.42 -15.41
C ARG A 57 -0.91 -1.39 -14.67
N GLY A 58 -1.31 -0.92 -13.49
CA GLY A 58 -0.52 0.03 -12.69
C GLY A 58 -1.35 1.16 -12.06
N ILE A 59 -0.68 2.28 -11.81
CA ILE A 59 -1.25 3.47 -11.18
C ILE A 59 -1.27 4.60 -12.22
N LYS A 60 -2.38 5.34 -12.29
CA LYS A 60 -2.48 6.50 -13.17
C LYS A 60 -3.15 7.67 -12.45
N VAL A 61 -2.69 8.88 -12.73
CA VAL A 61 -3.35 10.12 -12.28
C VAL A 61 -4.24 10.62 -13.41
N VAL A 62 -5.51 10.89 -13.12
CA VAL A 62 -6.51 11.32 -14.10
C VAL A 62 -7.15 12.62 -13.62
N PRO A 63 -7.22 13.66 -14.46
CA PRO A 63 -7.98 14.87 -14.15
C PRO A 63 -9.48 14.58 -13.95
N LEU A 64 -10.12 15.22 -12.96
CA LEU A 64 -11.54 14.98 -12.64
C LEU A 64 -12.47 15.31 -13.80
N ASP A 65 -12.15 16.34 -14.60
CA ASP A 65 -12.91 16.75 -15.78
C ASP A 65 -12.92 15.70 -16.91
N LYS A 66 -11.97 14.76 -16.89
CA LYS A 66 -11.85 13.68 -17.88
C LYS A 66 -12.57 12.40 -17.48
N LEU A 67 -13.10 12.33 -16.26
CA LEU A 67 -13.86 11.18 -15.80
C LEU A 67 -15.27 11.16 -16.42
N PRO A 68 -15.90 9.98 -16.57
CA PRO A 68 -17.33 9.89 -16.85
C PRO A 68 -18.16 10.66 -15.80
N ALA A 69 -19.27 11.25 -16.24
CA ALA A 69 -20.10 12.14 -15.40
C ALA A 69 -20.56 11.49 -14.08
N GLU A 70 -20.84 10.18 -14.11
CA GLU A 70 -21.19 9.38 -12.94
C GLU A 70 -20.10 9.42 -11.85
N TYR A 71 -18.82 9.39 -12.22
CA TYR A 71 -17.71 9.43 -11.28
C TYR A 71 -17.30 10.85 -10.90
N GLN A 72 -17.56 11.84 -11.75
CA GLN A 72 -17.37 13.26 -11.41
C GLN A 72 -18.24 13.67 -10.22
N ALA A 73 -19.51 13.27 -10.23
CA ALA A 73 -20.44 13.55 -9.13
C ALA A 73 -20.02 12.83 -7.84
N MET A 74 -19.58 11.58 -7.95
CA MET A 74 -19.14 10.77 -6.80
C MET A 74 -17.87 11.32 -6.13
N LEU A 75 -16.95 11.89 -6.92
CA LEU A 75 -15.65 12.37 -6.45
C LEU A 75 -15.63 13.88 -6.19
N GLY A 76 -16.79 14.54 -6.22
CA GLY A 76 -16.96 15.93 -5.80
C GLY A 76 -16.48 16.98 -6.80
N ALA A 77 -16.50 16.70 -8.10
CA ALA A 77 -16.26 17.73 -9.12
C ALA A 77 -17.46 18.68 -9.20
N PRO A 78 -17.26 20.02 -9.28
CA PRO A 78 -18.36 20.94 -9.52
C PRO A 78 -18.96 20.66 -10.90
N SER A 79 -20.25 20.33 -10.92
CA SER A 79 -21.01 20.10 -12.14
C SER A 79 -20.84 21.28 -13.10
N SER A 80 -20.08 21.09 -14.17
CA SER A 80 -19.95 22.07 -15.25
C SER A 80 -21.18 21.97 -16.15
N SER A 81 -22.35 22.35 -15.64
CA SER A 81 -23.58 22.44 -16.43
C SER A 81 -23.83 23.89 -16.84
N SER A 82 -23.19 24.32 -17.93
CA SER A 82 -23.64 25.47 -18.72
C SER A 82 -24.28 24.96 -20.01
N SER A 83 -25.61 24.82 -19.98
CA SER A 83 -26.43 24.89 -21.19
C SER A 83 -27.70 25.67 -20.88
N PRO A 84 -27.93 26.83 -21.51
CA PRO A 84 -29.18 27.56 -21.39
C PRO A 84 -30.22 26.92 -22.31
N SER A 85 -31.30 26.41 -21.74
CA SER A 85 -32.49 26.01 -22.49
C SER A 85 -33.58 27.07 -22.30
N PRO A 86 -34.01 27.80 -23.35
CA PRO A 86 -35.21 28.61 -23.29
C PRO A 86 -36.46 27.74 -23.49
N SER A 87 -37.43 27.94 -22.59
CA SER A 87 -38.85 27.57 -22.65
C SER A 87 -39.50 27.74 -24.05
N PRO A 88 -40.59 27.02 -24.41
CA PRO A 88 -41.89 27.23 -23.72
C PRO A 88 -42.87 26.04 -23.60
N SER A 89 -43.85 26.27 -22.73
CA SER A 89 -45.10 25.56 -22.47
C SER A 89 -45.79 24.96 -23.69
N ALA A 90 -46.29 23.73 -23.52
CA ALA A 90 -47.52 23.27 -24.16
C ALA A 90 -48.30 22.35 -23.22
N SER A 91 -49.49 22.80 -22.84
CA SER A 91 -50.56 22.04 -22.18
C SER A 91 -51.00 20.84 -23.00
N THR A 92 -51.44 19.74 -22.37
CA THR A 92 -52.48 18.79 -22.85
C THR A 92 -52.72 17.70 -21.77
N PRO A 93 -53.95 17.15 -21.65
CA PRO A 93 -54.59 16.83 -20.37
C PRO A 93 -54.53 15.34 -19.95
N ALA A 94 -54.95 15.12 -18.70
CA ALA A 94 -55.18 13.82 -18.05
C ALA A 94 -56.04 12.85 -18.88
N PRO A 95 -55.87 11.54 -18.67
CA PRO A 95 -57.00 10.81 -18.10
C PRO A 95 -56.66 9.67 -17.12
N ALA A 96 -57.67 9.37 -16.30
CA ALA A 96 -58.04 8.07 -15.73
C ALA A 96 -57.21 7.50 -14.57
N SER A 97 -57.79 7.69 -13.38
CA SER A 97 -57.58 6.93 -12.15
C SER A 97 -57.63 5.40 -12.36
N VAL A 98 -56.60 4.70 -11.89
CA VAL A 98 -56.64 3.25 -11.64
C VAL A 98 -56.76 3.05 -10.12
N PRO A 99 -57.71 2.22 -9.62
CA PRO A 99 -57.82 1.94 -8.19
C PRO A 99 -56.67 1.02 -7.73
N LEU A 100 -55.97 1.39 -6.66
CA LEU A 100 -55.03 0.52 -5.95
C LEU A 100 -55.78 -0.61 -5.22
N PRO A 101 -55.27 -1.86 -5.23
CA PRO A 101 -55.73 -2.90 -4.31
C PRO A 101 -55.20 -2.67 -2.88
N PRO A 102 -55.91 -3.16 -1.85
CA PRO A 102 -55.64 -2.86 -0.44
C PRO A 102 -54.35 -3.51 0.08
N ALA A 103 -53.69 -2.79 0.98
CA ALA A 103 -52.47 -3.15 1.67
C ALA A 103 -52.58 -4.48 2.44
N ALA A 104 -51.58 -5.35 2.26
CA ALA A 104 -51.37 -6.51 3.12
C ALA A 104 -50.76 -6.08 4.47
N PRO A 105 -51.05 -6.78 5.59
CA PRO A 105 -50.51 -6.45 6.90
C PRO A 105 -49.07 -6.94 7.03
N SER A 106 -48.14 -6.03 7.34
CA SER A 106 -46.77 -6.39 7.72
C SER A 106 -46.74 -6.87 9.17
N GLU A 107 -46.39 -8.13 9.38
CA GLU A 107 -45.99 -8.64 10.70
C GLU A 107 -44.65 -8.01 11.13
N PRO A 108 -44.51 -7.51 12.37
CA PRO A 108 -43.22 -7.08 12.87
C PRO A 108 -42.35 -8.30 13.20
N GLN A 109 -41.45 -8.66 12.28
CA GLN A 109 -40.37 -9.59 12.59
C GLN A 109 -39.45 -8.94 13.63
N GLY A 110 -39.39 -9.56 14.81
CA GLY A 110 -38.50 -9.17 15.90
C GLY A 110 -37.04 -9.32 15.47
N ILE A 111 -36.45 -8.21 15.03
CA ILE A 111 -34.99 -8.06 14.96
C ILE A 111 -34.46 -8.06 16.39
N THR A 112 -33.93 -9.20 16.83
CA THR A 112 -33.00 -9.25 17.96
C THR A 112 -31.80 -8.38 17.58
N ALA A 113 -31.82 -7.13 18.06
CA ALA A 113 -30.73 -6.20 17.87
C ALA A 113 -29.47 -6.79 18.53
N MET A 114 -28.52 -7.24 17.70
CA MET A 114 -27.14 -7.35 18.18
C MET A 114 -26.74 -5.98 18.73
N PRO A 115 -26.18 -5.90 19.95
CA PRO A 115 -25.74 -4.63 20.48
C PRO A 115 -24.76 -4.00 19.49
N PRO A 116 -24.93 -2.71 19.13
CA PRO A 116 -23.97 -2.05 18.26
C PRO A 116 -22.60 -2.10 18.95
N LEU A 117 -21.58 -2.63 18.27
CA LEU A 117 -20.19 -2.43 18.69
C LEU A 117 -20.01 -0.92 18.89
N ARG A 118 -19.74 -0.51 20.13
CA ARG A 118 -19.59 0.89 20.50
C ARG A 118 -18.47 1.50 19.66
N SER A 119 -18.80 2.50 18.85
CA SER A 119 -17.87 3.24 17.99
C SER A 119 -16.65 3.76 18.76
N SER A 120 -16.82 4.06 20.05
CA SER A 120 -15.78 4.57 20.95
C SER A 120 -14.52 3.69 21.05
N ASP A 121 -14.68 2.35 20.99
CA ASP A 121 -13.55 1.45 21.21
C ASP A 121 -12.66 1.36 19.96
N ARG A 122 -13.27 1.53 18.77
CA ARG A 122 -12.55 1.58 17.50
C ARG A 122 -11.72 2.85 17.37
N ASP A 123 -12.25 3.97 17.84
CA ASP A 123 -11.56 5.27 17.78
C ASP A 123 -10.32 5.28 18.69
N ALA A 124 -10.44 4.73 19.91
CA ALA A 124 -9.34 4.63 20.86
C ALA A 124 -8.17 3.74 20.35
N ASP A 125 -8.49 2.58 19.75
CA ASP A 125 -7.46 1.71 19.17
C ASP A 125 -6.78 2.35 17.96
N TRP A 126 -7.53 3.07 17.12
CA TRP A 126 -6.98 3.77 15.97
C TRP A 126 -6.00 4.89 16.38
N GLU A 127 -6.34 5.66 17.40
CA GLU A 127 -5.43 6.69 17.96
C GLU A 127 -4.16 6.09 18.55
N ALA A 128 -4.30 4.99 19.30
CA ALA A 128 -3.16 4.26 19.86
C ALA A 128 -2.26 3.71 18.74
N TYR A 129 -2.84 3.15 17.67
CA TYR A 129 -2.09 2.72 16.50
C TYR A 129 -1.32 3.87 15.84
N ASN A 130 -1.97 5.02 15.61
CA ASN A 130 -1.34 6.18 14.97
C ASN A 130 -0.19 6.77 15.79
N ARG A 131 -0.25 6.62 17.12
CA ARG A 131 0.83 6.99 18.03
C ARG A 131 1.98 5.99 17.94
N ASP A 132 1.66 4.70 18.05
CA ASP A 132 2.64 3.61 18.09
C ASP A 132 3.37 3.43 16.75
N ARG A 133 2.68 3.53 15.61
CA ARG A 133 3.30 3.35 14.28
C ARG A 133 4.42 4.35 13.97
N LYS A 134 4.49 5.48 14.69
CA LYS A 134 5.56 6.47 14.55
C LYS A 134 6.86 6.01 15.23
N THR A 135 6.74 5.24 16.31
CA THR A 135 7.86 4.86 17.19
C THR A 135 8.13 3.37 17.21
N LYS A 136 7.20 2.54 16.73
CA LYS A 136 7.29 1.08 16.73
C LYS A 136 7.20 0.52 15.31
N VAL A 137 7.92 -0.57 15.10
CA VAL A 137 7.98 -1.30 13.84
C VAL A 137 7.90 -2.80 14.12
N VAL A 138 7.57 -3.58 13.10
CA VAL A 138 7.47 -5.04 13.20
C VAL A 138 8.77 -5.66 12.73
N LEU A 139 9.41 -6.43 13.60
CA LEU A 139 10.57 -7.25 13.27
C LEU A 139 10.20 -8.72 13.53
N GLY A 140 10.16 -9.53 12.48
CA GLY A 140 9.56 -10.86 12.52
C GLY A 140 8.11 -10.80 12.99
N ASN A 141 7.79 -11.47 14.10
CA ASN A 141 6.46 -11.46 14.73
C ASN A 141 6.44 -10.66 16.04
N LYS A 142 7.25 -9.60 16.14
CA LYS A 142 7.32 -8.77 17.36
C LYS A 142 7.26 -7.29 17.02
N LEU A 143 6.50 -6.56 17.84
CA LEU A 143 6.47 -5.10 17.80
C LEU A 143 7.64 -4.56 18.62
N VAL A 144 8.60 -3.92 17.96
CA VAL A 144 9.83 -3.40 18.57
C VAL A 144 9.94 -1.89 18.40
N SER A 145 10.65 -1.22 19.31
CA SER A 145 10.91 0.22 19.18
C SER A 145 11.83 0.50 18.00
N ARG A 146 11.53 1.53 17.20
CA ARG A 146 12.37 2.00 16.09
C ARG A 146 13.74 2.47 16.58
N SER A 147 13.84 2.95 17.81
CA SER A 147 15.09 3.41 18.42
C SER A 147 16.07 2.29 18.77
N SER A 148 15.62 1.04 18.92
CA SER A 148 16.51 -0.10 19.19
C SER A 148 17.07 -0.74 17.93
N LEU A 149 16.70 -0.23 16.75
CA LEU A 149 17.14 -0.74 15.45
C LEU A 149 18.19 0.17 14.84
N THR A 150 19.04 -0.41 14.01
CA THR A 150 20.02 0.33 13.22
C THR A 150 19.33 0.93 11.99
N SER A 151 19.49 2.23 11.80
CA SER A 151 19.05 2.93 10.59
C SER A 151 20.08 2.72 9.48
N LEU A 152 19.70 2.03 8.42
CA LEU A 152 20.54 1.79 7.24
C LEU A 152 19.99 2.58 6.05
N VAL A 153 20.87 3.30 5.38
CA VAL A 153 20.57 3.95 4.10
C VAL A 153 21.54 3.43 3.06
N GLY A 154 21.02 3.09 1.88
CA GLY A 154 21.84 2.52 0.83
C GLY A 154 21.14 2.38 -0.50
N PHE A 155 21.91 2.02 -1.51
CA PHE A 155 21.40 1.68 -2.83
C PHE A 155 21.02 0.20 -2.85
N LEU A 156 19.77 -0.05 -3.21
CA LEU A 156 19.25 -1.40 -3.33
C LEU A 156 19.92 -2.10 -4.52
N GLY A 157 20.54 -3.23 -4.27
CA GLY A 157 21.17 -4.07 -5.27
C GLY A 157 20.24 -5.15 -5.82
N SER A 158 20.83 -6.14 -6.46
CA SER A 158 20.12 -7.31 -6.97
C SER A 158 19.69 -8.25 -5.83
N PRO A 159 18.63 -9.05 -6.03
CA PRO A 159 18.28 -10.12 -5.11
C PRO A 159 19.44 -11.11 -5.00
N ALA A 160 19.72 -11.54 -3.77
CA ALA A 160 20.75 -12.52 -3.47
C ALA A 160 20.15 -13.71 -2.72
N ARG A 161 20.74 -14.88 -2.95
CA ARG A 161 20.50 -16.10 -2.19
C ARG A 161 21.77 -16.38 -1.41
N PHE A 162 21.65 -16.53 -0.10
CA PHE A 162 22.76 -16.79 0.80
C PHE A 162 22.46 -18.04 1.60
N SER A 163 23.49 -18.80 1.94
CA SER A 163 23.36 -19.99 2.79
C SER A 163 23.89 -19.64 4.17
N ASP A 164 23.03 -19.70 5.19
CA ASP A 164 23.43 -19.54 6.60
C ASP A 164 23.93 -20.87 7.19
N GLY A 165 24.65 -21.67 6.38
CA GLY A 165 25.11 -23.02 6.71
C GLY A 165 24.04 -24.11 6.58
N GLU A 166 22.86 -23.91 7.18
CA GLU A 166 21.76 -24.90 7.17
C GLU A 166 20.57 -24.50 6.30
N THR A 167 20.35 -23.20 6.11
CA THR A 167 19.18 -22.70 5.38
C THR A 167 19.58 -21.72 4.29
N LEU A 168 19.00 -21.93 3.11
CA LEU A 168 19.10 -20.99 2.00
C LEU A 168 18.11 -19.86 2.23
N VAL A 169 18.63 -18.70 2.60
CA VAL A 169 17.86 -17.50 2.88
C VAL A 169 17.88 -16.60 1.66
N ARG A 170 16.75 -15.95 1.38
CA ARG A 170 16.58 -15.00 0.28
C ARG A 170 16.59 -13.59 0.84
N GLY A 171 17.19 -12.66 0.10
CA GLY A 171 17.22 -11.27 0.49
C GLY A 171 17.75 -10.38 -0.62
N PHE A 172 18.06 -9.14 -0.28
CA PHE A 172 18.61 -8.15 -1.19
C PHE A 172 19.95 -7.66 -0.68
N VAL A 173 20.89 -7.43 -1.59
CA VAL A 173 22.13 -6.73 -1.26
C VAL A 173 21.81 -5.25 -1.15
N LEU A 174 22.20 -4.61 -0.05
CA LEU A 174 22.16 -3.17 0.12
C LEU A 174 23.60 -2.66 0.15
N GLU A 175 23.93 -1.77 -0.78
CA GLU A 175 25.20 -1.06 -0.74
C GLU A 175 25.02 0.21 0.09
N LEU A 176 25.68 0.27 1.24
CA LEU A 176 25.50 1.37 2.19
C LEU A 176 25.95 2.68 1.56
N ALA A 177 25.19 3.73 1.86
CA ALA A 177 25.43 5.06 1.34
C ALA A 177 25.69 6.05 2.46
N SER A 178 26.63 6.96 2.23
CA SER A 178 26.84 8.16 3.05
C SER A 178 26.19 9.35 2.37
N ARG A 179 25.76 10.32 3.18
CA ARG A 179 25.25 11.59 2.66
C ARG A 179 26.43 12.42 2.19
N LYS A 180 26.34 13.01 1.00
CA LYS A 180 27.38 13.91 0.49
C LYS A 180 27.51 15.13 1.39
N ALA A 181 28.75 15.53 1.69
CA ALA A 181 29.03 16.71 2.50
C ALA A 181 28.50 17.98 1.79
N GLY A 182 27.72 18.81 2.50
CA GLY A 182 27.22 20.09 2.00
C GLY A 182 25.69 20.20 1.84
N ASP A 183 24.95 19.09 1.89
CA ASP A 183 23.48 19.11 1.82
C ASP A 183 22.85 19.40 3.20
N ASN A 184 22.92 20.65 3.65
CA ASN A 184 22.51 21.08 5.00
C ASN A 184 21.00 21.31 5.20
N GLY A 185 20.12 20.58 4.52
CA GLY A 185 18.67 20.69 4.83
C GLY A 185 17.68 20.43 3.72
N ALA A 186 17.90 19.41 2.87
CA ALA A 186 16.81 18.92 2.05
C ALA A 186 15.62 18.53 2.94
N ALA A 187 14.44 19.09 2.66
CA ALA A 187 13.20 18.74 3.36
C ALA A 187 13.05 17.22 3.41
N ALA A 188 12.47 16.67 4.50
CA ALA A 188 12.38 15.22 4.73
C ALA A 188 11.84 14.44 3.51
N GLN A 189 10.93 15.05 2.75
CA GLN A 189 10.36 14.52 1.51
C GLN A 189 11.35 14.30 0.35
N PHE A 190 12.53 14.92 0.39
CA PHE A 190 13.58 14.80 -0.63
C PHE A 190 14.83 14.09 -0.11
N SER A 191 14.79 13.54 1.10
CA SER A 191 15.93 12.90 1.75
C SER A 191 16.46 11.67 1.01
N LEU A 192 15.66 11.01 0.17
CA LEU A 192 16.03 9.78 -0.55
C LEU A 192 16.38 9.99 -2.03
N ARG A 193 16.64 11.23 -2.46
CA ARG A 193 17.06 11.46 -3.85
C ARG A 193 18.45 10.88 -4.09
N PRO A 194 18.66 10.05 -5.14
CA PRO A 194 19.94 9.38 -5.40
C PRO A 194 21.15 10.30 -5.48
N ASN A 195 20.98 11.55 -5.93
CA ASN A 195 22.08 12.51 -6.10
C ASN A 195 22.67 13.03 -4.78
N LEU A 196 21.95 12.91 -3.66
CA LEU A 196 22.39 13.36 -2.33
C LEU A 196 23.24 12.31 -1.58
N TRP A 197 23.31 11.10 -2.13
CA TRP A 197 23.97 9.95 -1.52
C TRP A 197 25.15 9.48 -2.36
N GLU A 198 26.21 9.03 -1.70
CA GLU A 198 27.37 8.42 -2.32
C GLU A 198 27.55 6.99 -1.78
N ARG A 199 28.02 6.09 -2.63
CA ARG A 199 28.24 4.68 -2.26
C ARG A 199 29.50 4.58 -1.41
N THR A 200 29.38 3.91 -0.26
CA THR A 200 30.52 3.67 0.63
C THR A 200 31.37 2.45 0.23
N GLY A 201 30.86 1.63 -0.69
CA GLY A 201 31.45 0.33 -1.06
C GLY A 201 31.16 -0.80 -0.05
N LYS A 202 30.70 -0.50 1.17
CA LYS A 202 30.28 -1.52 2.14
C LYS A 202 28.94 -2.11 1.73
N LYS A 203 28.85 -3.43 1.64
CA LYS A 203 27.64 -4.17 1.29
C LYS A 203 27.10 -4.92 2.50
N VAL A 204 25.79 -4.94 2.64
CA VAL A 204 25.06 -5.69 3.66
C VAL A 204 23.92 -6.46 3.02
N ILE A 205 23.43 -7.47 3.70
CA ILE A 205 22.31 -8.29 3.22
C ILE A 205 21.06 -7.97 4.02
N LEU A 206 19.99 -7.66 3.33
CA LEU A 206 18.65 -7.44 3.89
C LEU A 206 17.83 -8.73 3.73
N ARG A 207 17.72 -9.49 4.82
CA ARG A 207 16.94 -10.73 4.89
C ARG A 207 15.45 -10.44 4.86
N ASP A 208 14.72 -11.25 4.09
CA ASP A 208 13.24 -11.22 3.98
C ASP A 208 12.66 -9.85 3.57
N TYR A 209 13.51 -8.96 3.07
CA TYR A 209 13.11 -7.65 2.59
C TYR A 209 12.40 -7.77 1.23
N LYS A 210 11.20 -7.20 1.14
CA LYS A 210 10.42 -7.10 -0.10
C LYS A 210 10.36 -5.63 -0.52
N PRO A 211 11.38 -5.13 -1.25
CA PRO A 211 11.42 -3.74 -1.65
C PRO A 211 10.24 -3.41 -2.58
N PRO A 212 9.61 -2.24 -2.41
CA PRO A 212 8.67 -1.71 -3.40
C PRO A 212 9.37 -1.05 -4.59
N LEU A 213 10.70 -1.08 -4.64
CA LEU A 213 11.55 -0.30 -5.55
C LEU A 213 12.40 -1.20 -6.44
N GLU A 214 12.69 -0.70 -7.63
CA GLU A 214 13.61 -1.35 -8.56
C GLU A 214 15.07 -1.28 -8.05
N PRO A 215 15.92 -2.24 -8.45
CA PRO A 215 17.36 -2.16 -8.17
C PRO A 215 17.96 -0.82 -8.63
N GLY A 216 18.80 -0.24 -7.78
CA GLY A 216 19.41 1.07 -7.98
C GLY A 216 18.73 2.22 -7.22
N GLY A 217 17.53 2.01 -6.68
CA GLY A 217 16.88 2.99 -5.81
C GLY A 217 17.59 3.16 -4.46
N VAL A 218 17.57 4.37 -3.90
CA VAL A 218 18.00 4.61 -2.51
C VAL A 218 16.87 4.24 -1.58
N VAL A 219 17.17 3.40 -0.60
CA VAL A 219 16.22 2.98 0.44
C VAL A 219 16.74 3.35 1.81
N HIS A 220 15.80 3.66 2.70
CA HIS A 220 16.04 3.84 4.12
C HIS A 220 15.26 2.79 4.89
N VAL A 221 15.96 1.93 5.62
CA VAL A 221 15.38 0.82 6.35
C VAL A 221 15.86 0.80 7.79
N PHE A 222 15.01 0.34 8.70
CA PHE A 222 15.38 0.04 10.07
C PHE A 222 15.60 -1.46 10.18
N ALA A 223 16.75 -1.87 10.69
CA ALA A 223 17.10 -3.29 10.70
C ALA A 223 17.90 -3.69 11.95
N LYS A 224 17.84 -4.98 12.29
CA LYS A 224 18.63 -5.57 13.37
C LYS A 224 19.67 -6.52 12.76
N ARG A 225 20.94 -6.39 13.17
CA ARG A 225 22.00 -7.32 12.77
C ARG A 225 21.70 -8.70 13.38
N VAL A 226 21.68 -9.73 12.55
CA VAL A 226 21.39 -11.12 12.96
C VAL A 226 22.65 -11.96 12.93
N ASN A 227 23.37 -11.95 11.81
CA ASN A 227 24.57 -12.75 11.60
C ASN A 227 25.57 -12.03 10.69
N SER A 228 26.73 -12.63 10.43
CA SER A 228 27.70 -12.20 9.43
C SER A 228 28.24 -13.41 8.69
N ALA A 229 28.26 -13.38 7.35
CA ALA A 229 28.71 -14.48 6.51
C ALA A 229 29.36 -13.93 5.23
N ASP A 230 30.45 -14.57 4.78
CA ASP A 230 31.13 -14.26 3.50
C ASP A 230 31.41 -12.77 3.28
N ASP A 231 31.93 -12.07 4.30
CA ASP A 231 32.20 -10.62 4.32
C ASP A 231 30.96 -9.70 4.29
N TYR A 232 29.75 -10.26 4.41
CA TYR A 232 28.51 -9.50 4.53
C TYR A 232 27.94 -9.54 5.94
N ASP A 233 27.53 -8.37 6.43
CA ASP A 233 26.64 -8.28 7.59
C ASP A 233 25.20 -8.59 7.16
N ILE A 234 24.54 -9.53 7.84
CA ILE A 234 23.15 -9.91 7.58
C ILE A 234 22.24 -9.19 8.57
N TYR A 235 21.26 -8.48 8.01
CA TYR A 235 20.28 -7.71 8.74
C TYR A 235 18.86 -8.20 8.47
N GLU A 236 18.05 -8.29 9.51
CA GLU A 236 16.61 -8.49 9.40
C GLU A 236 15.92 -7.12 9.39
N VAL A 237 15.13 -6.87 8.34
CA VAL A 237 14.49 -5.58 8.11
C VAL A 237 13.16 -5.50 8.85
N ALA A 238 12.99 -4.44 9.63
CA ALA A 238 11.71 -4.13 10.24
C ALA A 238 10.78 -3.45 9.24
N THR A 239 9.49 -3.76 9.34
CA THR A 239 8.43 -3.23 8.48
C THR A 239 7.46 -2.37 9.29
N GLU A 240 6.77 -1.45 8.62
CA GLU A 240 5.70 -0.71 9.28
C GLU A 240 4.51 -1.64 9.54
N PRO A 241 3.99 -1.70 10.78
CA PRO A 241 2.85 -2.55 11.09
C PRO A 241 1.60 -2.06 10.34
N SER A 242 0.87 -2.99 9.73
CA SER A 242 -0.54 -2.76 9.44
C SER A 242 -1.35 -2.63 10.75
N TYR A 243 -2.52 -2.00 10.69
CA TYR A 243 -3.40 -1.87 11.85
C TYR A 243 -3.74 -3.23 12.49
N GLU A 244 -4.08 -4.22 11.67
CA GLU A 244 -4.40 -5.57 12.13
C GLU A 244 -3.20 -6.28 12.77
N GLN A 245 -2.02 -6.18 12.16
CA GLN A 245 -0.79 -6.74 12.74
C GLN A 245 -0.43 -6.06 14.06
N TRP A 246 -0.50 -4.73 14.13
CA TRP A 246 -0.26 -4.00 15.37
C TRP A 246 -1.24 -4.44 16.46
N LYS A 247 -2.53 -4.57 16.12
CA LYS A 247 -3.57 -5.00 17.07
C LYS A 247 -3.25 -6.38 17.63
N GLN A 248 -2.91 -7.34 16.76
CA GLN A 248 -2.53 -8.69 17.18
C GLN A 248 -1.30 -8.66 18.10
N LEU A 249 -0.21 -8.01 17.67
CA LEU A 249 1.08 -8.02 18.36
C LEU A 249 1.10 -7.22 19.67
N ARG A 250 0.28 -6.16 19.76
CA ARG A 250 0.14 -5.33 20.97
C ARG A 250 -0.31 -6.15 22.17
N PHE A 251 -1.25 -7.09 21.96
CA PHE A 251 -1.80 -7.89 23.04
C PHE A 251 -0.98 -9.16 23.32
N THR A 252 -0.25 -9.68 22.33
CA THR A 252 0.64 -10.83 22.54
C THR A 252 1.80 -10.52 23.49
N ASN A 253 2.29 -9.29 23.50
CA ASN A 253 3.41 -8.88 24.37
C ASN A 253 3.02 -8.62 25.84
N VAL A 254 1.74 -8.70 26.20
CA VAL A 254 1.29 -8.45 27.59
C VAL A 254 1.40 -9.71 28.47
N ASN A 255 1.68 -10.89 27.89
CA ASN A 255 1.60 -12.18 28.57
C ASN A 255 2.93 -12.98 28.66
N LEU A 256 4.09 -12.33 28.57
CA LEU A 256 5.36 -13.00 28.86
C LEU A 256 5.88 -12.57 30.25
N PRO A 257 5.88 -13.46 31.25
CA PRO A 257 6.56 -13.24 32.53
C PRO A 257 8.09 -13.18 32.37
#